data_AF-A0A261ETR7-F1
#
_entry.id   AF-A0A261ETR7-F1
#
_cell.length_a   1.000
_cell.length_b   1.000
_cell.length_c   1.000
_cell.angle_alpha   90.00
_cell.angle_beta   90.00
_cell.angle_gamma   90.00
#
_symmetry.space_group_name_H-M   'P 1'
#
loop_
_entity.id
_entity.type
_entity.pdbx_description
1 polymer ?
#
loop_
_entity_poly.entity_id
_entity_poly.type
_entity_poly.pdbx_seq_one_letter_code
_entity_poly.pdbx_strand_id
1 'polypeptide(L)'
;MFSNMVIAFQRSSRVSKWLVGVASLCCILYGVATVVFNTKGSVQEDTGGFIMTSAPVAITPFALMLFYLLSTHYGAFDLLRRDPRTEFYSNLCSVPCVSVLSSAANVVVFVFLEYVVYSHSLSLSDCSMLLLFGTRLFILAMTMCLIELLFICCGLPWGLTTSVLIGLIVVANFVLTVLPGDAVRVAFYFWYPIDDRSWSLALTQQIIPFIGLCLLLIFASLEAFEHKDHLGV
;
A
#
# COMPACT_ATOMS: atom_id res chain seq x y z
N MET A 1 16.92 4.34 -11.30
CA MET A 1 15.74 4.17 -10.42
C MET A 1 16.08 3.36 -9.15
N PHE A 2 16.39 2.07 -9.24
CA PHE A 2 16.82 1.26 -8.08
C PHE A 2 18.02 1.84 -7.31
N SER A 3 19.01 2.39 -8.02
CA SER A 3 20.16 3.06 -7.40
C SER A 3 19.75 4.18 -6.44
N ASN A 4 18.75 5.00 -6.80
CA ASN A 4 18.29 6.11 -5.96
C ASN A 4 17.57 5.61 -4.69
N MET A 5 16.79 4.53 -4.79
CA MET A 5 16.13 3.91 -3.64
C MET A 5 17.13 3.26 -2.69
N VAL A 6 18.17 2.61 -3.22
CA VAL A 6 19.25 2.03 -2.41
C VAL A 6 20.01 3.14 -1.68
N ILE A 7 20.28 4.26 -2.35
CA ILE A 7 20.91 5.43 -1.74
C ILE A 7 20.00 6.04 -0.65
N ALA A 8 18.69 6.19 -0.92
CA ALA A 8 17.71 6.69 0.05
C ALA A 8 17.66 5.79 1.30
N PHE A 9 17.56 4.48 1.09
CA PHE A 9 17.62 3.49 2.16
C PHE A 9 18.93 3.60 2.94
N GLN A 10 20.08 3.69 2.29
CA GLN A 10 21.37 3.81 2.98
C GLN A 10 21.45 5.06 3.85
N ARG A 11 20.94 6.20 3.35
CA ARG A 11 20.93 7.50 4.04
C ARG A 11 19.89 7.61 5.16
N SER A 12 18.85 6.78 5.14
CA SER A 12 17.82 6.79 6.18
C SER A 12 18.39 6.48 7.57
N SER A 13 17.79 7.09 8.60
CA SER A 13 18.24 6.93 9.97
C SER A 13 18.16 5.46 10.42
N ARG A 14 19.04 5.05 11.35
CA ARG A 14 18.97 3.70 11.94
C ARG A 14 17.61 3.45 12.59
N VAL A 15 17.01 4.46 13.21
CA VAL A 15 15.68 4.37 13.85
C VAL A 15 14.60 4.06 12.82
N SER A 16 14.58 4.76 11.68
CA SER A 16 13.62 4.50 10.60
C SER A 16 13.75 3.08 10.04
N LYS A 17 14.97 2.59 9.84
CA LYS A 17 15.22 1.20 9.40
C LYS A 17 14.69 0.18 10.41
N TRP A 18 14.94 0.41 11.70
CA TRP A 18 14.43 -0.43 12.77
C TRP A 18 12.89 -0.40 12.83
N LEU A 19 12.27 0.76 12.69
CA LEU A 19 10.81 0.90 12.68
C LEU A 19 10.17 0.16 11.52
N VAL A 20 10.73 0.24 10.30
CA VAL A 20 10.25 -0.56 9.16
C VAL A 20 10.46 -2.05 9.40
N GLY A 21 11.58 -2.45 10.01
CA GLY A 21 11.83 -3.84 10.40
C GLY A 21 10.79 -4.37 11.40
N VAL A 22 10.48 -3.59 12.44
CA VAL A 22 9.45 -3.92 13.43
C VAL A 22 8.06 -3.94 12.80
N ALA A 23 7.72 -2.95 11.98
CA ALA A 23 6.45 -2.90 11.27
C ALA A 23 6.28 -4.12 10.36
N SER A 24 7.31 -4.48 9.58
CA SER A 24 7.32 -5.70 8.76
C SER A 24 7.07 -6.96 9.59
N LEU A 25 7.77 -7.09 10.72
CA LEU A 25 7.59 -8.23 11.62
C LEU A 25 6.17 -8.28 12.22
N CYS A 26 5.63 -7.15 12.66
CA CYS A 26 4.24 -7.05 13.13
C CYS A 26 3.24 -7.39 12.04
N CYS A 27 3.50 -6.99 10.79
CA CYS A 27 2.62 -7.31 9.65
C CYS A 27 2.60 -8.81 9.37
N ILE A 28 3.77 -9.46 9.40
CA ILE A 28 3.88 -10.91 9.25
C ILE A 28 3.16 -11.61 10.39
N LEU A 29 3.45 -11.24 11.65
CA LEU A 29 2.82 -11.85 12.83
C LEU A 29 1.29 -11.65 12.83
N TYR A 30 0.81 -10.47 12.48
CA TYR A 30 -0.62 -10.19 12.40
C TYR A 30 -1.26 -11.01 11.28
N GLY A 31 -0.66 -11.04 10.08
CA GLY A 31 -1.16 -11.86 8.96
C GLY A 31 -1.24 -13.35 9.29
N VAL A 32 -0.22 -13.88 9.98
CA VAL A 32 -0.23 -15.26 10.51
C VAL A 32 -1.36 -15.42 11.54
N ALA A 33 -1.53 -14.48 12.46
CA ALA A 33 -2.58 -14.54 13.47
C ALA A 33 -3.99 -14.48 12.88
N THR A 34 -4.25 -13.62 11.89
CA THR A 34 -5.57 -13.57 11.21
C THR A 34 -5.89 -14.89 10.54
N VAL A 35 -4.91 -15.51 9.88
CA VAL A 35 -5.10 -16.83 9.26
C VAL A 35 -5.30 -17.92 10.33
N VAL A 36 -4.47 -17.97 11.37
CA VAL A 36 -4.56 -19.04 12.37
C VAL A 36 -5.83 -18.94 13.23
N PHE A 37 -6.28 -17.74 13.56
CA PHE A 37 -7.37 -17.52 14.52
C PHE A 37 -8.72 -17.15 13.90
N ASN A 38 -8.77 -16.51 12.73
CA ASN A 38 -10.03 -16.03 12.14
C ASN A 38 -10.54 -16.86 10.97
N THR A 39 -9.68 -17.54 10.19
CA THR A 39 -10.19 -18.42 9.12
C THR A 39 -10.58 -19.78 9.68
N LYS A 40 -11.89 -20.03 9.78
CA LYS A 40 -12.44 -21.36 10.10
C LYS A 40 -12.33 -22.29 8.88
N GLY A 41 -11.13 -22.72 8.51
CA GLY A 41 -10.91 -23.57 7.34
C GLY A 41 -9.68 -23.17 6.54
N SER A 42 -9.70 -23.36 5.22
CA SER A 42 -8.67 -22.83 4.32
C SER A 42 -8.89 -21.35 4.05
N VAL A 43 -7.80 -20.59 3.95
CA VAL A 43 -7.79 -19.16 3.57
C VAL A 43 -8.36 -18.96 2.17
N GLN A 44 -8.37 -19.99 1.32
CA GLN A 44 -9.07 -19.99 0.02
C GLN A 44 -10.58 -19.77 0.11
N GLU A 45 -11.23 -20.20 1.19
CA GLU A 45 -12.67 -20.04 1.37
C GLU A 45 -13.04 -18.62 1.86
N ASP A 46 -12.06 -17.87 2.40
CA ASP A 46 -12.25 -16.52 2.95
C ASP A 46 -11.12 -15.55 2.53
N THR A 47 -10.72 -15.60 1.26
CA THR A 47 -9.74 -14.64 0.70
C THR A 47 -10.24 -13.21 0.80
N GLY A 48 -11.56 -13.01 0.65
CA GLY A 48 -12.22 -11.74 0.87
C GLY A 48 -12.06 -11.22 2.30
N GLY A 49 -12.36 -12.04 3.31
CA GLY A 49 -12.21 -11.68 4.73
C GLY A 49 -10.74 -11.44 5.12
N PHE A 50 -9.81 -12.20 4.55
CA PHE A 50 -8.38 -11.95 4.76
C PHE A 50 -7.95 -10.59 4.21
N ILE A 51 -8.36 -10.22 2.99
CA ILE A 51 -8.07 -8.89 2.43
C ILE A 51 -8.67 -7.80 3.33
N MET A 52 -9.94 -7.94 3.71
CA MET A 52 -10.64 -6.92 4.51
C MET A 52 -10.01 -6.68 5.89
N THR A 53 -9.46 -7.73 6.51
CA THR A 53 -8.94 -7.65 7.88
C THR A 53 -7.44 -7.38 7.94
N SER A 54 -6.65 -8.04 7.08
CA SER A 54 -5.19 -7.94 7.09
C SER A 54 -4.66 -6.74 6.33
N ALA A 55 -5.32 -6.37 5.21
CA ALA A 55 -4.77 -5.35 4.33
C ALA A 55 -4.76 -3.95 4.96
N PRO A 56 -5.82 -3.48 5.63
CA PRO A 56 -5.82 -2.16 6.27
C PRO A 56 -4.90 -2.07 7.50
N VAL A 57 -4.74 -3.18 8.24
CA VAL A 57 -4.05 -3.17 9.55
C VAL A 57 -2.56 -3.48 9.42
N ALA A 58 -2.16 -4.28 8.43
CA ALA A 58 -0.78 -4.70 8.24
C ALA A 58 -0.20 -4.18 6.91
N ILE A 59 -0.88 -4.44 5.79
CA ILE A 59 -0.30 -4.22 4.46
C ILE A 59 -0.14 -2.73 4.17
N THR A 60 -1.17 -1.93 4.46
CA THR A 60 -1.12 -0.50 4.20
C THR A 60 -0.11 0.22 5.10
N PRO A 61 -0.05 -0.01 6.42
CA PRO A 61 0.99 0.59 7.25
C PRO A 61 2.39 0.19 6.82
N PHE A 62 2.61 -1.06 6.43
CA PHE A 62 3.88 -1.50 5.88
C PHE A 62 4.24 -0.77 4.58
N ALA A 63 3.31 -0.65 3.64
CA ALA A 63 3.53 0.04 2.38
C ALA A 63 3.87 1.52 2.59
N LEU A 64 3.14 2.23 3.45
CA LEU A 64 3.39 3.64 3.78
C LEU A 64 4.74 3.82 4.47
N MET A 65 5.09 2.97 5.45
CA MET A 65 6.39 3.04 6.10
C MET A 65 7.55 2.70 5.14
N LEU A 66 7.34 1.75 4.23
CA LEU A 66 8.33 1.40 3.20
C LEU A 66 8.49 2.54 2.19
N PHE A 67 7.41 3.23 1.83
CA PHE A 67 7.45 4.42 0.98
C PHE A 67 8.23 5.54 1.66
N TYR A 68 7.91 5.86 2.91
CA TYR A 68 8.64 6.83 3.73
C TYR A 68 10.14 6.51 3.83
N LEU A 69 10.50 5.23 3.93
CA LEU A 69 11.91 4.82 4.04
C LEU A 69 12.67 4.94 2.70
N LEU A 70 11.99 4.63 1.59
CA LEU A 70 12.59 4.58 0.25
C LEU A 70 12.47 5.91 -0.51
N SER A 71 11.67 6.85 0.00
CA SER A 71 11.52 8.17 -0.57
C SER A 71 12.81 8.99 -0.44
N THR A 72 13.09 9.76 -1.48
CA THR A 72 14.13 10.77 -1.46
C THR A 72 13.58 12.04 -0.80
N HIS A 73 14.31 12.54 0.19
CA HIS A 73 14.04 13.82 0.85
C HIS A 73 15.20 14.76 0.61
N TYR A 74 14.95 15.92 0.01
CA TYR A 74 15.93 16.99 -0.03
C TYR A 74 15.76 17.91 1.17
N GLY A 75 16.85 18.09 1.94
CA GLY A 75 16.89 19.10 2.98
C GLY A 75 16.92 20.51 2.37
N ALA A 76 16.68 21.54 3.20
CA ALA A 76 16.69 22.94 2.76
C ALA A 76 17.98 23.34 2.00
N PHE A 77 19.14 22.81 2.40
CA PHE A 77 20.41 23.05 1.71
C PHE A 77 20.58 22.28 0.39
N ASP A 78 19.93 21.12 0.25
CA ASP A 78 19.98 20.33 -1.00
C ASP A 78 19.06 20.94 -2.06
N LEU A 79 17.94 21.54 -1.64
CA LEU A 79 17.02 22.28 -2.52
C LEU A 79 17.69 23.51 -3.16
N LEU A 80 18.71 24.10 -2.52
CA LEU A 80 19.51 25.19 -3.11
C LEU A 80 20.46 24.71 -4.24
N ARG A 81 20.73 23.40 -4.32
CA ARG A 81 21.73 22.83 -5.24
C ARG A 81 21.12 21.93 -6.31
N ARG A 82 19.85 21.54 -6.15
CA ARG A 82 19.17 20.55 -6.99
C ARG A 82 17.78 21.01 -7.32
N ASP A 83 17.34 20.62 -8.52
CA ASP A 83 15.98 20.89 -8.98
C ASP A 83 14.96 20.02 -8.18
N PRO A 84 13.97 20.62 -7.50
CA PRO A 84 12.96 19.90 -6.72
C PRO A 84 12.12 18.95 -7.58
N ARG A 85 12.02 19.18 -8.90
CA ARG A 85 11.33 18.27 -9.83
C ARG A 85 11.95 16.87 -9.82
N THR A 86 13.27 16.78 -9.63
CA THR A 86 13.96 15.49 -9.58
C THR A 86 13.57 14.67 -8.35
N GLU A 87 13.25 15.33 -7.23
CA GLU A 87 12.73 14.69 -6.03
C GLU A 87 11.32 14.14 -6.28
N PHE A 88 10.45 14.96 -6.88
CA PHE A 88 9.09 14.56 -7.22
C PHE A 88 9.08 13.34 -8.15
N TYR A 89 9.80 13.38 -9.28
CA TYR A 89 9.83 12.26 -10.21
C TYR A 89 10.48 11.01 -9.60
N SER A 90 11.49 11.16 -8.75
CA SER A 90 12.11 10.04 -8.03
C SER A 90 11.11 9.37 -7.08
N ASN A 91 10.36 10.16 -6.31
CA ASN A 91 9.35 9.66 -5.39
C ASN A 91 8.15 9.06 -6.12
N LEU A 92 7.66 9.70 -7.19
CA LEU A 92 6.61 9.17 -8.05
C LEU A 92 7.02 7.83 -8.67
N CYS A 93 8.26 7.72 -9.16
CA CYS A 93 8.80 6.45 -9.65
C CYS A 93 8.90 5.38 -8.55
N SER A 94 9.08 5.76 -7.28
CA SER A 94 9.21 4.81 -6.18
C SER A 94 7.90 4.16 -5.75
N VAL A 95 6.76 4.83 -5.98
CA VAL A 95 5.41 4.32 -5.69
C VAL A 95 5.16 2.91 -6.26
N PRO A 96 5.33 2.65 -7.58
CA PRO A 96 5.08 1.31 -8.12
C PRO A 96 6.03 0.26 -7.54
N CYS A 97 7.30 0.61 -7.28
CA CYS A 97 8.24 -0.33 -6.67
C CYS A 97 7.84 -0.73 -5.25
N VAL A 98 7.48 0.24 -4.41
CA VAL A 98 7.01 -0.02 -3.04
C VAL A 98 5.74 -0.85 -3.06
N SER A 99 4.83 -0.57 -4.00
CA SER A 99 3.57 -1.29 -4.15
C SER A 99 3.78 -2.74 -4.57
N VAL A 100 4.73 -3.01 -5.47
CA VAL A 100 5.10 -4.38 -5.86
C VAL A 100 5.79 -5.12 -4.71
N LEU A 101 6.71 -4.47 -4.00
CA LEU A 101 7.42 -5.10 -2.88
C LEU A 101 6.47 -5.45 -1.73
N SER A 102 5.59 -4.53 -1.37
CA SER A 102 4.60 -4.76 -0.31
C SER A 102 3.56 -5.80 -0.69
N SER A 103 3.05 -5.80 -1.92
CA SER A 103 2.11 -6.85 -2.37
C SER A 103 2.78 -8.21 -2.45
N ALA A 104 3.97 -8.31 -3.06
CA ALA A 104 4.70 -9.57 -3.19
C ALA A 104 5.06 -10.17 -1.83
N ALA A 105 5.52 -9.36 -0.87
CA ALA A 105 5.82 -9.85 0.48
C ALA A 105 4.60 -10.51 1.13
N ASN A 106 3.41 -9.94 0.97
CA ASN A 106 2.17 -10.48 1.54
C ASN A 106 1.64 -11.69 0.78
N VAL A 107 1.78 -11.72 -0.55
CA VAL A 107 1.50 -12.93 -1.35
C VAL A 107 2.39 -14.08 -0.90
N VAL A 108 3.68 -13.83 -0.64
CA VAL A 108 4.60 -14.86 -0.14
C VAL A 108 4.18 -15.37 1.24
N VAL A 109 3.78 -14.48 2.16
CA VAL A 109 3.25 -14.88 3.47
C VAL A 109 1.99 -15.75 3.31
N PHE A 110 1.08 -15.35 2.43
CA PHE A 110 -0.13 -16.11 2.14
C PHE A 110 0.19 -17.51 1.58
N VAL A 111 1.07 -17.60 0.58
CA VAL A 111 1.50 -18.87 -0.04
C VAL A 111 2.19 -19.76 0.99
N PHE A 112 3.04 -19.18 1.83
CA PHE A 112 3.70 -19.93 2.90
C PHE A 112 2.67 -20.52 3.87
N LEU A 113 1.69 -19.74 4.31
CA LEU A 113 0.65 -20.21 5.21
C LEU A 113 -0.18 -21.33 4.58
N GLU A 114 -0.72 -21.13 3.38
CA GLU A 114 -1.63 -22.11 2.78
C GLU A 114 -0.95 -23.42 2.36
N TYR A 115 0.20 -23.33 1.68
CA TYR A 115 0.80 -24.52 1.09
C TYR A 115 1.82 -25.20 1.99
N VAL A 116 2.45 -24.46 2.92
CA VAL A 116 3.45 -25.03 3.83
C VAL A 116 2.82 -25.38 5.18
N VAL A 117 2.01 -24.49 5.77
CA VAL A 117 1.43 -24.73 7.09
C VAL A 117 0.17 -25.59 7.01
N TYR A 118 -0.78 -25.26 6.12
CA TYR A 118 -2.01 -26.04 5.94
C TYR A 118 -1.87 -27.23 4.98
N SER A 119 -0.69 -27.40 4.36
CA SER A 119 -0.37 -28.52 3.46
C SER A 119 -1.38 -28.69 2.32
N HIS A 120 -1.90 -27.59 1.78
CA HIS A 120 -2.85 -27.65 0.67
C HIS A 120 -2.15 -28.06 -0.64
N SER A 121 -2.85 -28.77 -1.53
CA SER A 121 -2.32 -29.11 -2.85
C SER A 121 -2.54 -27.96 -3.83
N LEU A 122 -1.50 -27.57 -4.56
CA LEU A 122 -1.57 -26.45 -5.51
C LEU A 122 -2.33 -26.85 -6.78
N SER A 123 -3.42 -26.15 -7.05
CA SER A 123 -4.25 -26.31 -8.24
C SER A 123 -4.17 -25.09 -9.16
N LEU A 124 -4.59 -25.26 -10.42
CA LEU A 124 -4.50 -24.21 -11.44
C LEU A 124 -5.45 -23.02 -11.16
N SER A 125 -6.57 -23.28 -10.49
CA SER A 125 -7.47 -22.22 -10.01
C SER A 125 -6.82 -21.35 -8.95
N ASP A 126 -5.89 -21.90 -8.18
CA ASP A 126 -5.28 -21.19 -7.06
C ASP A 126 -4.27 -20.17 -7.54
N CYS A 127 -3.56 -20.47 -8.64
CA CYS A 127 -2.71 -19.50 -9.33
C CYS A 127 -3.50 -18.27 -9.78
N SER A 128 -4.71 -18.47 -10.30
CA SER A 128 -5.62 -17.39 -10.72
C SER A 128 -6.05 -16.54 -9.51
N MET A 129 -6.42 -17.18 -8.40
CA MET A 129 -6.80 -16.51 -7.15
C MET A 129 -5.64 -15.73 -6.53
N LEU A 130 -4.43 -16.31 -6.51
CA LEU A 130 -3.22 -15.65 -6.01
C LEU A 130 -2.87 -14.41 -6.83
N LEU A 131 -3.04 -14.48 -8.15
CA LEU A 131 -2.78 -13.35 -9.04
C LEU A 131 -3.81 -12.23 -8.80
N LEU A 132 -5.08 -12.57 -8.64
CA LEU A 132 -6.14 -11.63 -8.29
C LEU A 132 -5.91 -11.00 -6.91
N PHE A 133 -5.53 -11.80 -5.93
CA PHE A 133 -5.17 -11.37 -4.58
C PHE A 133 -3.99 -10.39 -4.59
N GLY A 134 -2.88 -10.74 -5.26
CA GLY A 134 -1.73 -9.86 -5.41
C GLY A 134 -2.05 -8.55 -6.13
N THR A 135 -2.93 -8.60 -7.13
CA THR A 135 -3.39 -7.40 -7.85
C THR A 135 -4.16 -6.46 -6.93
N ARG A 136 -5.05 -6.98 -6.07
CA ARG A 136 -5.80 -6.18 -5.10
C ARG A 136 -4.89 -5.54 -4.06
N LEU A 137 -3.90 -6.28 -3.56
CA LEU A 137 -2.90 -5.74 -2.64
C LEU A 137 -2.05 -4.65 -3.29
N PHE A 138 -1.67 -4.85 -4.55
CA PHE A 138 -0.93 -3.85 -5.31
C PHE A 138 -1.74 -2.57 -5.49
N ILE A 139 -3.01 -2.68 -5.89
CA ILE A 139 -3.93 -1.55 -6.05
C ILE A 139 -4.01 -0.75 -4.75
N LEU A 140 -4.23 -1.42 -3.62
CA LEU A 140 -4.32 -0.80 -2.31
C LEU A 140 -3.03 -0.05 -1.94
N ALA A 141 -1.88 -0.73 -2.02
CA ALA A 141 -0.59 -0.13 -1.66
C ALA A 141 -0.27 1.08 -2.54
N MET A 142 -0.55 0.98 -3.84
CA MET A 142 -0.29 2.02 -4.83
C MET A 142 -1.15 3.26 -4.59
N THR A 143 -2.46 3.09 -4.42
CA THR A 143 -3.37 4.20 -4.11
C THR A 143 -2.95 4.93 -2.84
N MET A 144 -2.57 4.19 -1.80
CA MET A 144 -2.16 4.77 -0.52
C MET A 144 -0.85 5.54 -0.61
N CYS A 145 0.14 5.02 -1.34
CA CYS A 145 1.40 5.74 -1.59
C CYS A 145 1.17 7.00 -2.45
N LEU A 146 0.23 6.97 -3.42
CA LEU A 146 -0.12 8.16 -4.20
C LEU A 146 -0.84 9.22 -3.36
N ILE A 147 -1.75 8.81 -2.46
CA ILE A 147 -2.40 9.74 -1.52
C ILE A 147 -1.36 10.39 -0.60
N GLU A 148 -0.41 9.60 -0.09
CA GLU A 148 0.70 10.12 0.71
C GLU A 148 1.52 11.14 -0.09
N LEU A 149 1.92 10.79 -1.33
CA LEU A 149 2.65 11.69 -2.22
C LEU A 149 1.90 13.00 -2.47
N LEU A 150 0.58 12.93 -2.72
CA LEU A 150 -0.26 14.12 -2.90
C LEU A 150 -0.20 15.04 -1.68
N PHE A 151 -0.36 14.50 -0.48
CA PHE A 151 -0.30 15.28 0.76
C PHE A 151 1.07 15.94 0.97
N ILE A 152 2.15 15.26 0.59
CA ILE A 152 3.49 15.82 0.64
C ILE A 152 3.67 16.94 -0.40
N CYS A 153 3.12 16.76 -1.61
CA CYS A 153 3.07 17.81 -2.62
C CYS A 153 2.30 19.04 -2.13
N CYS A 154 1.23 18.84 -1.34
CA CYS A 154 0.51 19.93 -0.65
C CYS A 154 1.30 20.60 0.49
N GLY A 155 2.53 20.14 0.80
CA GLY A 155 3.40 20.76 1.79
C GLY A 155 3.38 20.11 3.17
N LEU A 156 2.67 19.01 3.36
CA LEU A 156 2.67 18.30 4.65
C LEU A 156 4.00 17.56 4.88
N PRO A 157 4.52 17.56 6.11
CA PRO A 157 5.77 16.87 6.42
C PRO A 157 5.56 15.36 6.40
N TRP A 158 6.45 14.65 5.71
CA TRP A 158 6.41 13.19 5.53
C TRP A 158 6.04 12.41 6.78
N GLY A 159 6.77 12.58 7.89
CA GLY A 159 6.52 11.80 9.11
C GLY A 159 5.13 12.03 9.73
N LEU A 160 4.56 13.23 9.57
CA LEU A 160 3.19 13.52 10.00
C LEU A 160 2.19 12.82 9.06
N THR A 161 2.37 12.97 7.75
CA THR A 161 1.50 12.38 6.73
C THR A 161 1.43 10.87 6.86
N THR A 162 2.58 10.18 6.94
CA THR A 162 2.65 8.72 7.10
C THR A 162 1.91 8.29 8.36
N SER A 163 2.17 8.94 9.49
CA SER A 163 1.57 8.59 10.79
C SER A 163 0.06 8.81 10.82
N VAL A 164 -0.40 9.94 10.26
CA VAL A 164 -1.82 10.28 10.18
C VAL A 164 -2.57 9.33 9.25
N LEU A 165 -2.01 8.98 8.10
CA LEU A 165 -2.62 8.02 7.18
C LEU A 165 -2.74 6.63 7.83
N ILE A 166 -1.68 6.16 8.49
CA ILE A 166 -1.72 4.89 9.23
C ILE A 166 -2.82 4.93 10.30
N GLY A 167 -2.85 5.98 11.12
CA GLY A 167 -3.86 6.14 12.17
C GLY A 167 -5.28 6.20 11.61
N LEU A 168 -5.49 6.97 10.54
CA LEU A 168 -6.78 7.12 9.88
C LEU A 168 -7.29 5.79 9.33
N ILE A 169 -6.45 4.97 8.72
CA ILE A 169 -6.85 3.68 8.16
C ILE A 169 -7.19 2.68 9.26
N VAL A 170 -6.39 2.64 10.34
CA VAL A 170 -6.66 1.76 11.47
C VAL A 170 -7.99 2.14 12.14
N VAL A 171 -8.22 3.43 12.38
CA VAL A 171 -9.47 3.95 12.95
C VAL A 171 -10.64 3.71 12.00
N ALA A 172 -10.47 3.96 10.70
CA ALA A 172 -11.48 3.70 9.70
C ALA A 172 -11.86 2.22 9.71
N ASN A 173 -10.89 1.31 9.64
CA ASN A 173 -11.13 -0.13 9.71
C ASN A 173 -11.92 -0.51 10.98
N PHE A 174 -11.54 0.02 12.14
CA PHE A 174 -12.27 -0.20 13.39
C PHE A 174 -13.73 0.29 13.32
N VAL A 175 -13.98 1.50 12.84
CA VAL A 175 -15.33 2.07 12.76
C VAL A 175 -16.19 1.34 11.72
N LEU A 176 -15.59 0.90 10.62
CA LEU A 176 -16.29 0.30 9.49
C LEU A 176 -16.62 -1.17 9.68
N THR A 177 -15.86 -1.90 10.51
CA THR A 177 -16.23 -3.28 10.89
C THR A 177 -17.61 -3.36 11.55
N VAL A 178 -18.14 -2.24 12.05
CA VAL A 178 -19.48 -2.14 12.66
C VAL A 178 -20.58 -1.78 11.64
N LEU A 179 -20.21 -1.33 10.44
CA LEU A 179 -21.14 -0.89 9.40
C LEU A 179 -21.49 -2.04 8.44
N PRO A 180 -22.75 -2.12 7.95
CA PRO A 180 -23.15 -3.13 6.98
C PRO A 180 -22.36 -2.97 5.66
N GLY A 181 -22.02 -4.11 5.04
CA GLY A 181 -20.98 -4.23 4.01
C GLY A 181 -21.10 -3.30 2.80
N ASP A 182 -22.29 -2.82 2.44
CA ASP A 182 -22.47 -1.90 1.32
C ASP A 182 -22.02 -0.46 1.65
N ALA A 183 -22.14 -0.02 2.91
CA ALA A 183 -21.67 1.31 3.32
C ALA A 183 -20.13 1.37 3.36
N VAL A 184 -19.49 0.27 3.77
CA VAL A 184 -18.02 0.12 3.77
C VAL A 184 -17.49 0.09 2.33
N ARG A 185 -18.22 -0.56 1.41
CA ARG A 185 -17.93 -0.56 -0.02
C ARG A 185 -17.98 0.83 -0.65
N VAL A 186 -18.89 1.71 -0.24
CA VAL A 186 -18.96 3.07 -0.80
C VAL A 186 -17.79 3.94 -0.29
N ALA A 187 -17.41 3.81 0.98
CA ALA A 187 -16.30 4.57 1.56
C ALA A 187 -14.91 4.11 1.05
N PHE A 188 -14.79 2.83 0.68
CA PHE A 188 -13.52 2.20 0.27
C PHE A 188 -13.65 1.43 -1.05
N TYR A 189 -14.37 2.02 -2.01
CA TYR A 189 -14.80 1.38 -3.26
C TYR A 189 -13.69 0.65 -4.03
N PHE A 190 -12.44 1.07 -3.89
CA PHE A 190 -11.28 0.44 -4.53
C PHE A 190 -10.63 -0.70 -3.70
N TRP A 191 -10.90 -0.77 -2.40
CA TRP A 191 -10.19 -1.62 -1.45
C TRP A 191 -11.01 -2.83 -1.02
N TYR A 192 -12.33 -2.80 -1.25
CA TYR A 192 -13.22 -3.91 -0.89
C TYR A 192 -13.32 -4.93 -2.04
N PRO A 193 -13.08 -6.23 -1.80
CA PRO A 193 -13.27 -7.26 -2.81
C PRO A 193 -14.76 -7.36 -3.18
N ILE A 194 -15.05 -7.22 -4.48
CA ILE A 194 -16.43 -7.19 -4.98
C ILE A 194 -16.97 -8.60 -5.19
N ASP A 195 -16.10 -9.52 -5.62
CA ASP A 195 -16.41 -10.94 -5.81
C ASP A 195 -15.10 -11.74 -5.91
N ASP A 196 -14.98 -12.89 -5.25
CA ASP A 196 -13.66 -13.52 -5.02
C ASP A 196 -13.11 -14.32 -6.20
N ARG A 197 -13.92 -14.62 -7.23
CA ARG A 197 -13.53 -15.57 -8.29
C ARG A 197 -13.69 -15.08 -9.73
N SER A 198 -14.14 -13.85 -9.96
CA SER A 198 -14.49 -13.36 -11.29
C SER A 198 -13.54 -12.26 -11.79
N TRP A 199 -12.60 -12.65 -12.67
CA TRP A 199 -11.66 -11.72 -13.32
C TRP A 199 -12.37 -10.60 -14.11
N SER A 200 -13.48 -10.90 -14.76
CA SER A 200 -14.27 -9.92 -15.52
C SER A 200 -14.82 -8.79 -14.65
N LEU A 201 -15.32 -9.13 -13.46
CA LEU A 201 -15.81 -8.15 -12.49
C LEU A 201 -14.65 -7.38 -11.85
N ALA A 202 -13.56 -8.06 -11.48
CA ALA A 202 -12.35 -7.39 -10.99
C ALA A 202 -11.79 -6.37 -12.01
N LEU A 203 -11.80 -6.71 -13.31
CA LEU A 203 -11.36 -5.82 -14.37
C LEU A 203 -12.26 -4.58 -14.49
N THR A 204 -13.56 -4.79 -14.59
CA THR A 204 -14.53 -3.72 -14.88
C THR A 204 -14.81 -2.82 -13.68
N GLN A 205 -14.79 -3.38 -12.46
CA GLN A 205 -15.20 -2.67 -11.26
C GLN A 205 -14.04 -2.28 -10.34
N GLN A 206 -12.84 -2.86 -10.51
CA GLN A 206 -11.66 -2.50 -9.69
C GLN A 206 -10.51 -1.95 -10.55
N ILE A 207 -10.03 -2.70 -11.55
CA ILE A 207 -8.80 -2.33 -12.29
C ILE A 207 -9.02 -1.09 -13.18
N ILE A 208 -10.09 -1.04 -13.97
CA ILE A 208 -10.37 0.13 -14.84
C ILE A 208 -10.57 1.41 -14.00
N PRO A 209 -11.43 1.41 -12.96
CA PRO A 209 -11.56 2.55 -12.07
C PRO A 209 -10.24 2.94 -11.39
N PHE A 210 -9.43 1.97 -10.98
CA PHE A 210 -8.12 2.20 -10.37
C PHE A 210 -7.18 2.96 -11.30
N ILE A 211 -7.11 2.60 -12.59
CA ILE A 211 -6.29 3.32 -13.58
C ILE A 211 -6.73 4.79 -13.65
N GLY A 212 -8.03 5.05 -13.71
CA GLY A 212 -8.57 6.42 -13.68
C GLY A 212 -8.18 7.18 -12.42
N LEU A 213 -8.32 6.56 -11.24
CA LEU A 213 -7.93 7.17 -9.97
C LEU A 213 -6.43 7.48 -9.90
N CYS A 214 -5.58 6.56 -10.38
CA CYS A 214 -4.13 6.76 -10.39
C CYS A 214 -3.74 7.96 -11.24
N LEU A 215 -4.33 8.07 -12.44
CA LEU A 215 -4.11 9.24 -13.30
C LEU A 215 -4.53 10.53 -12.59
N LEU A 216 -5.72 10.55 -11.98
CA LEU A 216 -6.21 11.71 -11.23
C LEU A 216 -5.28 12.10 -10.08
N LEU A 217 -4.82 11.14 -9.28
CA LEU A 217 -3.89 11.40 -8.17
C LEU A 217 -2.53 11.89 -8.65
N ILE A 218 -2.02 11.36 -9.76
CA ILE A 218 -0.76 11.82 -10.38
C ILE A 218 -0.92 13.26 -10.87
N PHE A 219 -2.01 13.57 -11.59
CA PHE A 219 -2.28 14.93 -12.06
C PHE A 219 -2.46 15.91 -10.91
N ALA A 220 -3.23 15.54 -9.87
CA ALA A 220 -3.39 16.37 -8.68
C ALA A 220 -2.06 16.59 -7.95
N SER A 221 -1.19 15.57 -7.89
CA SER A 221 0.13 15.69 -7.26
C SER A 221 1.06 16.60 -8.06
N LEU A 222 1.00 16.53 -9.40
CA LEU A 222 1.72 17.43 -10.30
C LEU A 222 1.24 18.87 -10.13
N GLU A 223 -0.08 19.10 -10.14
CA GLU A 223 -0.66 20.43 -9.98
C GLU A 223 -0.31 21.04 -8.61
N ALA A 224 -0.45 20.25 -7.53
CA ALA A 224 -0.09 20.69 -6.18
C ALA A 224 1.41 21.01 -6.08
N PHE A 225 2.26 20.20 -6.70
CA PHE A 225 3.71 20.44 -6.75
C PHE A 225 4.05 21.72 -7.53
N GLU A 226 3.44 21.95 -8.69
CA GLU A 226 3.67 23.16 -9.49
C GLU A 226 3.22 24.43 -8.76
N HIS A 227 2.09 24.41 -8.06
CA HIS A 227 1.65 25.58 -7.28
C HIS A 227 2.58 25.87 -6.10
N LYS A 228 3.20 24.85 -5.52
CA LYS A 228 4.20 25.00 -4.45
C LYS A 228 5.53 25.55 -4.97
N ASP A 229 5.96 25.15 -6.16
CA ASP A 229 7.17 25.66 -6.83
C ASP A 229 7.00 27.16 -7.20
N HIS A 230 5.76 27.60 -7.42
CA HIS A 230 5.41 29.01 -7.66
C HIS A 230 5.18 29.86 -6.41
N LEU A 231 5.24 29.29 -5.19
CA LEU A 231 5.28 30.07 -3.94
C LEU A 231 6.70 30.65 -3.75
N GLY A 232 7.10 31.49 -4.69
CA GLY A 232 8.20 32.45 -4.58
C GLY A 232 7.73 33.72 -3.87
N VAL A 233 7.31 33.57 -2.60
CA VAL A 233 7.18 34.67 -1.62
C VAL A 233 7.69 34.18 -0.28
#